data_AF-A0A4P5YM49-F1
#
_entry.id   AF-A0A4P5YM49-F1
#
_cell.length_a   1.000
_cell.length_b   1.000
_cell.length_c   1.000
_cell.angle_alpha   90.00
_cell.angle_beta   90.00
_cell.angle_gamma   90.00
#
_symmetry.space_group_name_H-M   'P 1'
#
loop_
_entity.id
_entity.type
_entity.pdbx_description
1 polymer ?
#
loop_
_entity_poly.entity_id
_entity_poly.type
_entity_poly.pdbx_seq_one_letter_code
_entity_poly.pdbx_strand_id
1 'polypeptide(L)'
;MRISRTTVILLVANLLAFGLVWKATYVHRPTTETPDLVFAAAGAKLELTDEGRTLTLERRNSVWRVTAPFDWPANLWTVQRLQDELRFIGADKGFPVEEAKANGEGLAAYGLATPRWTLKVTGEAGTVTEVKIGLMPSTRKCYLLTEDRRRIIPLPEAMTAALEIKPEAYRVDKVFEVTDFEARAVSVRRGPGEEVFSLVSETRARVGVTASGPEWRFEAPFDTLADAESAPKAVADLTNLRVLRFVNATEAETGLANPVLRIAIEGSARRQALLLGKPANEKGDQRFAKLEDNVALFVVDAPALQTWSLAVPRLLSSRPAAFDAPLVTGFTLSHEGRSLTLRRLDAGAGGTRWEIPVVPGSTATKRREADRTQVGRFLQDLSALRAIVRPVSAPAAPGSPEVLLLPSPPPEPRQKLELEFGNDRLTLLIADAPAPGGAGLRLVYAKDAKFGALCDVSLLAALLTQVEPQGWRDRAVMQLPQGAKVSGLRLTDRADGKVLGEARLAPNGSWTGSGRLDAATARRVAEAMAEVTATEFPTRDLGAGDWKYELRVTDQAAAGAGGAAESLRTYLLAAPIGAHNLLVRDDADTDAFLLVPIRADILIPLLEAGK
;
A
#
# COMPACT_ATOMS: atom_id res chain seq x y z
N MET A 1 4.96 60.40 -64.48
CA MET A 1 5.12 61.37 -63.38
C MET A 1 6.58 61.80 -63.31
N ARG A 2 6.89 63.07 -63.65
CA ARG A 2 8.24 63.63 -63.48
C ARG A 2 8.42 63.97 -62.00
N ILE A 3 9.22 63.18 -61.28
CA ILE A 3 9.60 63.49 -59.90
C ILE A 3 10.34 64.84 -59.95
N SER A 4 9.78 65.87 -59.31
CA SER A 4 10.37 67.20 -59.33
C SER A 4 11.69 67.18 -58.54
N ARG A 5 12.65 68.02 -58.95
CA ARG A 5 13.95 68.15 -58.25
C ARG A 5 13.78 68.38 -56.75
N THR A 6 12.72 69.07 -56.34
CA THR A 6 12.36 69.31 -54.94
C THR A 6 11.99 68.04 -54.19
N THR A 7 11.30 67.09 -54.82
CA THR A 7 10.97 65.79 -54.20
C THR A 7 12.22 64.93 -54.00
N VAL A 8 13.18 64.96 -54.93
CA VAL A 8 14.46 64.24 -54.78
C VAL A 8 15.29 64.84 -53.65
N ILE A 9 15.35 66.18 -53.55
CA ILE A 9 16.08 66.87 -52.47
C ILE A 9 15.46 66.55 -51.11
N LEU A 10 14.13 66.53 -50.99
CA LEU A 10 13.46 66.15 -49.75
C LEU A 10 13.72 64.69 -49.36
N LEU A 11 13.83 63.78 -50.33
CA LEU A 11 14.09 62.36 -50.08
C LEU A 11 15.53 62.13 -49.61
N VAL A 12 16.49 62.86 -50.20
CA VAL A 12 17.89 62.87 -49.75
C VAL A 12 18.02 63.52 -48.37
N ALA A 13 17.32 64.61 -48.10
CA ALA A 13 17.30 65.26 -46.80
C ALA A 13 16.70 64.35 -45.71
N ASN A 14 15.63 63.61 -46.02
CA ASN A 14 15.06 62.62 -45.11
C ASN A 14 16.01 61.45 -44.86
N LEU A 15 16.72 60.97 -45.88
CA LEU A 15 17.75 59.93 -45.72
C LEU A 15 18.93 60.41 -44.86
N LEU A 16 19.34 61.67 -44.99
CA LEU A 16 20.38 62.27 -44.16
C LEU A 16 19.90 62.48 -42.72
N ALA A 17 18.66 62.94 -42.52
CA ALA A 17 18.06 63.05 -41.20
C ALA A 17 17.94 61.67 -40.53
N PHE A 18 17.49 60.65 -41.28
CA PHE A 18 17.42 59.28 -40.79
C PHE A 18 18.80 58.69 -40.48
N GLY A 19 19.81 58.99 -41.30
CA GLY A 19 21.20 58.61 -41.05
C GLY A 19 21.80 59.30 -39.81
N LEU A 20 21.43 60.56 -39.55
CA LEU A 20 21.84 61.29 -38.34
C LEU A 20 21.12 60.79 -37.09
N VAL A 21 19.81 60.50 -37.17
CA VAL A 21 19.06 59.86 -36.08
C VAL A 21 19.60 58.46 -35.81
N TRP A 22 19.88 57.67 -36.86
CA TRP A 22 20.51 56.36 -36.75
C TRP A 22 21.88 56.46 -36.10
N LYS A 23 22.73 57.41 -36.49
CA LYS A 23 24.02 57.66 -35.86
C LYS A 23 23.87 58.08 -34.39
N ALA A 24 22.91 58.95 -34.08
CA ALA A 24 22.65 59.39 -32.70
C ALA A 24 22.12 58.25 -31.81
N THR A 25 21.25 57.38 -32.33
CA THR A 25 20.76 56.17 -31.64
C THR A 25 21.80 55.06 -31.57
N TYR A 26 22.70 54.94 -32.55
CA TYR A 26 23.84 54.01 -32.48
C TYR A 26 24.88 54.45 -31.44
N VAL A 27 25.05 55.77 -31.25
CA VAL A 27 25.91 56.36 -30.21
C VAL A 27 25.25 56.29 -28.82
N HIS A 28 23.93 56.09 -28.74
CA HIS A 28 23.17 55.82 -27.51
C HIS A 28 22.71 54.35 -27.43
N ARG A 29 23.62 53.40 -27.68
CA ARG A 29 23.51 52.18 -26.88
C ARG A 29 23.79 52.62 -25.45
N PRO A 30 22.88 52.45 -24.47
CA PRO A 30 23.33 52.44 -23.10
C PRO A 30 24.46 51.41 -23.09
N THR A 31 25.67 51.85 -22.76
CA THR A 31 26.73 50.95 -22.35
C THR A 31 26.04 50.09 -21.32
N THR A 32 25.69 48.87 -21.70
CA THR A 32 25.42 47.86 -20.69
C THR A 32 26.79 47.71 -20.10
N GLU A 33 27.09 48.50 -19.06
CA GLU A 33 28.23 48.25 -18.20
C GLU A 33 27.97 46.83 -17.74
N THR A 34 28.56 45.86 -18.45
CA THR A 34 28.83 44.57 -17.89
C THR A 34 29.55 44.89 -16.60
N PRO A 35 28.93 44.64 -15.44
CA PRO A 35 29.57 44.96 -14.17
C PRO A 35 30.96 44.35 -14.23
N ASP A 36 31.98 45.12 -13.82
CA ASP A 36 33.32 44.58 -13.70
C ASP A 36 33.25 43.53 -12.60
N LEU A 37 33.09 42.26 -12.98
CA LEU A 37 32.84 41.16 -12.06
C LEU A 37 34.17 40.61 -11.58
N VAL A 38 34.30 40.36 -10.27
CA VAL A 38 35.48 39.68 -9.72
C VAL A 38 35.59 38.26 -10.29
N PHE A 39 34.47 37.62 -10.59
CA PHE A 39 34.39 36.29 -11.19
C PHE A 39 33.65 36.37 -12.54
N ALA A 40 34.38 36.22 -13.64
CA ALA A 40 33.84 36.40 -15.00
C ALA A 40 32.84 35.31 -15.45
N ALA A 41 32.75 34.18 -14.74
CA ALA A 41 31.79 33.10 -15.00
C ALA A 41 31.44 32.30 -13.74
N ALA A 42 30.25 31.70 -13.71
CA ALA A 42 29.95 30.64 -12.75
C ALA A 42 30.92 29.49 -12.99
N GLY A 43 31.87 29.29 -12.08
CA GLY A 43 32.97 28.33 -12.29
C GLY A 43 32.49 26.90 -12.48
N ALA A 44 33.25 26.12 -13.25
CA ALA A 44 33.12 24.66 -13.36
C ALA A 44 33.78 23.93 -12.16
N LYS A 45 34.69 24.61 -11.45
CA LYS A 45 35.34 24.13 -10.22
C LYS A 45 35.43 25.25 -9.19
N LEU A 46 35.14 24.94 -7.93
CA LEU A 46 35.25 25.84 -6.78
C LEU A 46 36.09 25.13 -5.71
N GLU A 47 37.16 25.77 -5.24
CA GLU A 47 37.96 25.31 -4.12
C GLU A 47 37.93 26.34 -3.00
N LEU A 48 37.35 25.98 -1.87
CA LEU A 48 37.31 26.78 -0.66
C LEU A 48 38.22 26.15 0.38
N THR A 49 39.24 26.88 0.83
CA THR A 49 40.14 26.44 1.89
C THR A 49 39.91 27.26 3.15
N ASP A 50 39.60 26.60 4.28
CA ASP A 50 39.37 27.18 5.61
C ASP A 50 40.32 26.49 6.61
N GLU A 51 41.31 27.21 7.15
CA GLU A 51 42.24 26.71 8.18
C GLU A 51 42.80 25.29 7.91
N GLY A 52 43.20 25.03 6.66
CA GLY A 52 43.78 23.74 6.24
C GLY A 52 42.77 22.66 5.82
N ARG A 53 41.46 22.94 5.89
CA ARG A 53 40.41 22.10 5.31
C ARG A 53 40.03 22.63 3.94
N THR A 54 40.00 21.76 2.93
CA THR A 54 39.62 22.14 1.57
C THR A 54 38.30 21.47 1.18
N LEU A 55 37.33 22.30 0.82
CA LEU A 55 36.13 21.90 0.09
C LEU A 55 36.38 22.10 -1.40
N THR A 56 36.26 21.04 -2.18
CA THR A 56 36.34 21.13 -3.64
C THR A 56 35.03 20.69 -4.25
N LEU A 57 34.38 21.60 -4.97
CA LEU A 57 33.21 21.33 -5.79
C LEU A 57 33.64 21.32 -7.26
N GLU A 58 33.29 20.27 -7.99
CA GLU A 58 33.65 20.12 -9.39
C GLU A 58 32.45 19.62 -10.18
N ARG A 59 32.21 20.20 -11.35
CA ARG A 59 31.18 19.76 -12.28
C ARG A 59 31.75 18.70 -13.23
N ARG A 60 31.33 17.43 -13.07
CA ARG A 60 31.72 16.31 -13.94
C ARG A 60 30.49 15.74 -14.63
N ASN A 61 30.55 15.56 -15.95
CA ASN A 61 29.42 15.05 -16.76
C ASN A 61 28.11 15.82 -16.48
N SER A 62 28.20 17.15 -16.40
CA SER A 62 27.09 18.06 -16.08
C SER A 62 26.52 17.96 -14.65
N VAL A 63 27.07 17.12 -13.77
CA VAL A 63 26.64 16.96 -12.37
C VAL A 63 27.70 17.53 -11.41
N TRP A 64 27.25 18.27 -10.40
CA TRP A 64 28.13 18.77 -9.35
C TRP A 64 28.51 17.67 -8.37
N ARG A 65 29.79 17.61 -7.99
CA ARG A 65 30.32 16.68 -7.00
C ARG A 65 31.18 17.40 -5.98
N VAL A 66 31.09 16.97 -4.73
CA VAL A 66 32.13 17.21 -3.73
C VAL A 66 33.25 16.22 -4.05
N THR A 67 34.47 16.70 -4.23
CA THR A 67 35.66 15.86 -4.50
C THR A 67 36.68 15.90 -3.37
N ALA A 68 36.59 16.91 -2.50
CA ALA A 68 37.31 16.99 -1.23
C ALA A 68 36.38 17.60 -0.17
N PRO A 69 36.37 17.09 1.08
CA PRO A 69 37.26 16.05 1.62
C PRO A 69 36.84 14.61 1.30
N PHE A 70 35.70 14.41 0.63
CA PHE A 70 35.18 13.11 0.19
C PHE A 70 34.62 13.22 -1.24
N ASP A 71 34.54 12.11 -1.97
CA ASP A 71 33.95 12.05 -3.31
C ASP A 71 32.46 11.68 -3.23
N TRP A 72 31.56 12.64 -3.44
CA TRP A 72 30.11 12.43 -3.36
C TRP A 72 29.31 13.38 -4.25
N PRO A 73 28.12 12.98 -4.76
CA PRO A 73 27.22 13.89 -5.45
C PRO A 73 26.88 15.13 -4.60
N ALA A 74 26.98 16.31 -5.20
CA ALA A 74 26.66 17.56 -4.54
C ALA A 74 25.16 17.90 -4.68
N ASN A 75 24.62 18.59 -3.68
CA ASN A 75 23.30 19.18 -3.76
C ASN A 75 23.35 20.39 -4.71
N LEU A 76 22.66 20.25 -5.85
CA LEU A 76 22.61 21.28 -6.88
C LEU A 76 22.17 22.64 -6.35
N TRP A 77 21.16 22.68 -5.48
CA TRP A 77 20.62 23.93 -4.93
C TRP A 77 21.63 24.64 -4.03
N THR A 78 22.35 23.88 -3.18
CA THR A 78 23.38 24.45 -2.31
C THR A 78 24.54 25.01 -3.13
N VAL A 79 24.96 24.30 -4.18
CA VAL A 79 26.02 24.77 -5.08
C VAL A 79 25.58 25.99 -5.87
N GLN A 80 24.38 25.99 -6.43
CA GLN A 80 23.81 27.14 -7.16
C GLN A 80 23.73 28.38 -6.29
N ARG A 81 23.31 28.24 -5.03
CA ARG A 81 23.30 29.36 -4.08
C ARG A 81 24.69 29.96 -3.92
N LEU A 82 25.73 29.15 -3.72
CA LEU A 82 27.10 29.64 -3.64
C LEU A 82 27.54 30.34 -4.93
N GLN A 83 27.21 29.77 -6.09
CA GLN A 83 27.53 30.38 -7.39
C GLN A 83 26.82 31.73 -7.61
N ASP A 84 25.56 31.84 -7.19
CA ASP A 84 24.81 33.08 -7.29
C ASP A 84 25.44 34.17 -6.41
N GLU A 85 25.80 33.85 -5.16
CA GLU A 85 26.49 34.80 -4.28
C GLU A 85 27.82 35.27 -4.88
N LEU A 86 28.56 34.39 -5.56
CA LEU A 86 29.81 34.75 -6.24
C LEU A 86 29.58 35.71 -7.41
N ARG A 87 28.49 35.52 -8.16
CA ARG A 87 28.14 36.37 -9.31
C ARG A 87 27.78 37.80 -8.90
N PHE A 88 27.35 38.04 -7.67
CA PHE A 88 26.98 39.38 -7.19
C PHE A 88 28.16 40.21 -6.65
N ILE A 89 29.37 39.64 -6.63
CA ILE A 89 30.60 40.35 -6.22
C ILE A 89 31.12 41.19 -7.39
N GLY A 90 30.78 42.48 -7.35
CA GLY A 90 31.31 43.49 -8.27
C GLY A 90 32.66 44.04 -7.81
N ALA A 91 33.62 44.17 -8.73
CA ALA A 91 34.94 44.74 -8.50
C ALA A 91 34.88 46.23 -8.14
N ASP A 92 33.80 46.91 -8.56
CA ASP A 92 33.47 48.30 -8.27
C ASP A 92 33.05 48.54 -6.81
N LYS A 93 32.53 47.51 -6.11
CA LYS A 93 31.96 47.63 -4.75
C LYS A 93 32.99 47.70 -3.60
N GLY A 94 34.27 47.82 -3.91
CA GLY A 94 35.36 47.90 -2.93
C GLY A 94 36.16 49.20 -2.94
N PHE A 95 37.21 49.26 -2.12
CA PHE A 95 38.15 50.38 -2.03
C PHE A 95 39.61 49.90 -2.23
N PRO A 96 40.54 50.77 -2.69
CA PRO A 96 41.94 50.42 -2.86
C PRO A 96 42.66 50.12 -1.54
N VAL A 97 43.61 49.18 -1.57
CA VAL A 97 44.45 48.84 -0.40
C VAL A 97 45.30 50.03 0.06
N GLU A 98 45.75 50.89 -0.86
CA GLU A 98 46.53 52.08 -0.52
C GLU A 98 45.70 53.14 0.24
N GLU A 99 44.40 53.25 -0.05
CA GLU A 99 43.48 54.13 0.67
C GLU A 99 43.29 53.66 2.11
N ALA A 100 43.16 52.34 2.32
CA ALA A 100 43.09 51.75 3.65
C ALA A 100 44.36 52.06 4.49
N LYS A 101 45.54 51.86 3.89
CA LYS A 101 46.82 52.17 4.53
C LYS A 101 46.97 53.66 4.85
N ALA A 102 46.57 54.54 3.93
CA ALA A 102 46.62 55.99 4.12
C ALA A 102 45.71 56.44 5.27
N ASN A 103 44.60 55.74 5.50
CA ASN A 103 43.67 55.96 6.62
C ASN A 103 44.15 55.32 7.94
N GLY A 104 45.35 54.75 7.99
CA GLY A 104 45.92 54.12 9.18
C GLY A 104 45.45 52.68 9.45
N GLU A 105 44.63 52.10 8.57
CA GLU A 105 44.13 50.74 8.69
C GLU A 105 44.85 49.80 7.71
N GLY A 106 45.73 48.93 8.22
CA GLY A 106 46.38 47.92 7.41
C GLY A 106 45.48 46.72 7.09
N LEU A 107 45.97 45.78 6.27
CA LEU A 107 45.28 44.51 5.95
C LEU A 107 44.84 43.71 7.20
N ALA A 108 45.52 43.89 8.34
CA ALA A 108 45.16 43.26 9.60
C ALA A 108 43.79 43.72 10.13
N ALA A 109 43.40 44.98 9.92
CA ALA A 109 42.11 45.52 10.36
C ALA A 109 40.92 44.77 9.73
N TYR A 110 41.11 44.30 8.50
CA TYR A 110 40.10 43.56 7.71
C TYR A 110 40.25 42.04 7.81
N GLY A 111 41.16 41.53 8.66
CA GLY A 111 41.46 40.10 8.75
C GLY A 111 42.17 39.52 7.52
N LEU A 112 42.74 40.37 6.65
CA LEU A 112 43.40 39.97 5.39
C LEU A 112 44.90 39.71 5.55
N ALA A 113 45.51 40.10 6.68
CA ALA A 113 46.90 39.76 7.00
C ALA A 113 47.06 38.23 7.22
N THR A 114 46.07 37.62 7.88
CA THR A 114 45.92 36.18 8.07
C THR A 114 44.53 35.78 7.55
N PRO A 115 44.35 35.64 6.22
CA PRO A 115 43.04 35.37 5.64
C PRO A 115 42.51 34.04 6.17
N ARG A 116 41.23 34.03 6.58
CA ARG A 116 40.57 32.82 7.08
C ARG A 116 40.29 31.86 5.92
N TRP A 117 39.76 32.39 4.81
CA TRP A 117 39.43 31.60 3.64
C TRP A 117 40.25 31.98 2.42
N THR A 118 40.57 30.98 1.61
CA THR A 118 41.06 31.15 0.23
C THR A 118 40.07 30.50 -0.71
N LEU A 119 39.54 31.27 -1.66
CA LEU A 119 38.59 30.78 -2.65
C LEU A 119 39.23 30.82 -4.04
N LYS A 120 39.25 29.67 -4.72
CA LYS A 120 39.64 29.56 -6.12
C LYS A 120 38.44 29.15 -6.96
N VAL A 121 38.16 29.93 -7.99
CA VAL A 121 37.08 29.68 -8.95
C VAL A 121 37.71 29.42 -10.31
N THR A 122 37.46 28.25 -10.89
CA THR A 122 37.88 27.94 -12.26
C THR A 122 36.69 28.07 -13.18
N GLY A 123 36.72 29.04 -14.11
CA GLY A 123 35.71 29.26 -15.13
C GLY A 123 35.61 28.11 -16.15
N GLU A 124 34.53 28.06 -16.92
CA GLU A 124 34.34 27.05 -17.98
C GLU A 124 35.46 27.09 -19.05
N ALA A 125 36.03 28.27 -19.31
CA ALA A 125 37.17 28.45 -20.22
C ALA A 125 38.54 28.12 -19.59
N GLY A 126 38.58 27.59 -18.36
CA GLY A 126 39.80 27.24 -17.63
C GLY A 126 40.50 28.43 -16.94
N THR A 127 39.93 29.63 -17.00
CA THR A 127 40.45 30.80 -16.27
C THR A 127 40.31 30.59 -14.77
N VAL A 128 41.41 30.64 -14.03
CA VAL A 128 41.42 30.51 -12.58
C VAL A 128 41.49 31.90 -11.95
N THR A 129 40.59 32.19 -11.01
CA THR A 129 40.61 33.39 -10.20
C THR A 129 40.75 33.00 -8.74
N GLU A 130 41.81 33.47 -8.09
CA GLU A 130 42.09 33.23 -6.68
C GLU A 130 41.88 34.50 -5.86
N VAL A 131 41.06 34.40 -4.82
CA VAL A 131 40.81 35.51 -3.89
C VAL A 131 41.06 35.07 -2.45
N LYS A 132 41.47 36.03 -1.61
CA LYS A 132 41.69 35.82 -0.19
C LYS A 132 40.60 36.53 0.59
N ILE A 133 40.00 35.86 1.56
CA ILE A 133 38.86 36.40 2.33
C ILE A 133 39.25 36.44 3.81
N GLY A 134 39.22 37.65 4.34
CA GLY A 134 39.51 37.96 5.74
C GLY A 134 38.22 38.13 6.54
N LEU A 135 38.28 37.76 7.82
CA LEU A 135 37.22 38.01 8.78
C LEU A 135 37.66 39.15 9.71
N MET A 136 36.94 40.26 9.70
CA MET A 136 37.24 41.39 10.56
C MET A 136 37.03 41.02 12.04
N PRO A 137 38.05 41.12 12.91
CA PRO A 137 37.95 40.63 14.29
C PRO A 137 36.85 41.31 15.14
N SER A 138 36.59 42.61 14.91
CA SER A 138 35.67 43.41 15.71
C SER A 138 34.20 43.20 15.34
N THR A 139 33.89 43.05 14.05
CA THR A 139 32.52 43.02 13.52
C THR A 139 32.12 41.69 12.91
N ARG A 140 33.08 40.78 12.72
CA ARG A 140 32.93 39.53 11.95
C ARG A 140 32.39 39.71 10.53
N LYS A 141 32.54 40.91 9.95
CA LYS A 141 32.28 41.14 8.52
C LYS A 141 33.40 40.55 7.68
N CYS A 142 33.05 39.97 6.54
CA CYS A 142 34.01 39.41 5.61
C CYS A 142 34.44 40.43 4.56
N TYR A 143 35.73 40.41 4.24
CA TYR A 143 36.31 41.25 3.21
C TYR A 143 37.14 40.39 2.26
N LEU A 144 36.97 40.61 0.97
CA LEU A 144 37.68 39.93 -0.10
C LEU A 144 38.85 40.82 -0.58
N LEU A 145 40.02 40.23 -0.74
CA LEU A 145 41.17 40.81 -1.41
C LEU A 145 41.26 40.21 -2.82
N THR A 146 41.26 41.08 -3.83
CA THR A 146 41.38 40.70 -5.24
C THR A 146 42.72 40.02 -5.54
N GLU A 147 42.79 39.26 -6.63
CA GLU A 147 43.99 38.49 -7.03
C GLU A 147 45.24 39.39 -7.18
N ASP A 148 45.06 40.58 -7.76
CA ASP A 148 46.11 41.59 -7.94
C ASP A 148 46.55 42.28 -6.63
N ARG A 149 45.86 41.97 -5.51
CA ARG A 149 46.05 42.54 -4.17
C ARG A 149 45.90 44.06 -4.11
N ARG A 150 45.13 44.66 -5.03
CA ARG A 150 44.97 46.12 -5.10
C ARG A 150 43.67 46.62 -4.47
N ARG A 151 42.64 45.79 -4.35
CA ARG A 151 41.31 46.20 -3.83
C ARG A 151 40.82 45.29 -2.71
N ILE A 152 40.13 45.90 -1.75
CA ILE A 152 39.39 45.25 -0.67
C ILE A 152 37.90 45.44 -0.94
N ILE A 153 37.14 44.35 -1.01
CA ILE A 153 35.70 44.35 -1.31
C ILE A 153 34.95 43.80 -0.10
N PRO A 154 34.05 44.57 0.54
CA PRO A 154 33.18 44.04 1.58
C PRO A 154 32.23 42.99 1.00
N LEU A 155 32.14 41.82 1.65
CA LEU A 155 31.23 40.75 1.23
C LEU A 155 29.87 40.88 1.93
N PRO A 156 28.76 40.53 1.24
CA PRO A 156 27.45 40.50 1.85
C PRO A 156 27.37 39.38 2.91
N GLU A 157 26.48 39.55 3.89
CA GLU A 157 26.26 38.56 4.96
C GLU A 157 25.88 37.18 4.41
N ALA A 158 25.15 37.13 3.30
CA ALA A 158 24.79 35.87 2.63
C ALA A 158 26.02 35.10 2.11
N MET A 159 27.04 35.80 1.58
CA MET A 159 28.31 35.20 1.20
C MET A 159 29.08 34.70 2.42
N THR A 160 29.14 35.48 3.50
CA THR A 160 29.73 35.04 4.76
C THR A 160 29.09 33.75 5.26
N ALA A 161 27.75 33.70 5.28
CA ALA A 161 27.01 32.51 5.66
C ALA A 161 27.32 31.33 4.74
N ALA A 162 27.44 31.53 3.42
CA ALA A 162 27.77 30.48 2.45
C ALA A 162 29.18 29.90 2.65
N LEU A 163 30.16 30.73 3.03
CA LEU A 163 31.53 30.31 3.33
C LEU A 163 31.64 29.51 4.65
N GLU A 164 30.73 29.75 5.60
CA GLU A 164 30.67 29.01 6.87
C GLU A 164 29.94 27.66 6.75
N ILE A 165 29.28 27.38 5.62
CA ILE A 165 28.63 26.10 5.36
C ILE A 165 29.68 24.99 5.33
N LYS A 166 29.48 23.96 6.16
CA LYS A 166 30.38 22.80 6.21
C LYS A 166 30.29 21.96 4.92
N PRO A 167 31.37 21.26 4.52
CA PRO A 167 31.37 20.37 3.34
C PRO A 167 30.19 19.39 3.30
N GLU A 168 29.75 18.90 4.46
CA GLU A 168 28.64 17.94 4.58
C GLU A 168 27.27 18.52 4.21
N ALA A 169 27.10 19.85 4.13
CA ALA A 169 25.85 20.47 3.69
C ALA A 169 25.80 20.70 2.16
N TYR A 170 26.93 20.56 1.47
CA TYR A 170 27.00 20.64 0.01
C TYR A 170 26.70 19.32 -0.70
N ARG A 171 26.54 18.21 0.03
CA ARG A 171 26.30 16.88 -0.54
C ARG A 171 24.82 16.51 -0.60
N VAL A 172 24.51 15.51 -1.41
CA VAL A 172 23.25 14.76 -1.33
C VAL A 172 23.27 13.84 -0.11
N ASP A 173 22.15 13.78 0.62
CA ASP A 173 22.03 12.96 1.82
C ASP A 173 21.80 11.48 1.55
N LYS A 174 21.13 11.16 0.44
CA LYS A 174 20.75 9.80 0.09
C LYS A 174 21.98 8.98 -0.34
N VAL A 175 21.97 7.71 0.06
CA VAL A 175 22.98 6.71 -0.36
C VAL A 175 22.74 6.27 -1.80
N PHE A 176 21.48 6.01 -2.16
CA PHE A 176 21.11 5.57 -3.51
C PHE A 176 20.56 6.74 -4.33
N GLU A 177 20.90 6.74 -5.61
CA GLU A 177 20.31 7.62 -6.61
C GLU A 177 19.03 7.01 -7.19
N VAL A 178 18.90 5.68 -7.16
CA VAL A 178 17.67 4.96 -7.54
C VAL A 178 16.54 5.33 -6.58
N THR A 179 15.42 5.79 -7.13
CA THR A 179 14.20 6.07 -6.37
C THR A 179 13.36 4.80 -6.18
N ASP A 180 12.41 4.85 -5.24
CA ASP A 180 11.49 3.76 -4.93
C ASP A 180 10.65 3.32 -6.14
N PHE A 181 10.15 4.28 -6.94
CA PHE A 181 9.36 3.98 -8.14
C PHE A 181 10.20 3.48 -9.34
N GLU A 182 11.52 3.74 -9.33
CA GLU A 182 12.44 3.22 -10.33
C GLU A 182 12.94 1.82 -10.00
N ALA A 183 12.95 1.44 -8.73
CA ALA A 183 13.47 0.16 -8.25
C ALA A 183 12.71 -1.03 -8.87
N ARG A 184 13.47 -1.91 -9.54
CA ARG A 184 12.97 -3.12 -10.20
C ARG A 184 13.51 -4.40 -9.60
N ALA A 185 14.71 -4.36 -9.03
CA ALA A 185 15.25 -5.52 -8.33
C ALA A 185 16.08 -5.11 -7.12
N VAL A 186 16.08 -5.97 -6.11
CA VAL A 186 17.01 -5.88 -4.97
C VAL A 186 17.63 -7.24 -4.76
N SER A 187 18.95 -7.31 -4.78
CA SER A 187 19.71 -8.53 -4.49
C SER A 187 20.57 -8.32 -3.27
N VAL A 188 20.61 -9.32 -2.39
CA VAL A 188 21.42 -9.27 -1.18
C VAL A 188 22.31 -10.48 -1.11
N ARG A 189 23.57 -10.25 -0.79
CA ARG A 189 24.57 -11.29 -0.58
C ARG A 189 25.14 -11.19 0.82
N ARG A 190 25.20 -12.30 1.54
CA ARG A 190 25.83 -12.41 2.86
C ARG A 190 27.18 -13.11 2.76
N GLY A 191 28.23 -12.41 3.16
CA GLY A 191 29.61 -12.90 3.12
C GLY A 191 30.08 -13.32 1.71
N PRO A 192 31.32 -13.80 1.60
CA PRO A 192 31.86 -14.36 0.37
C PRO A 192 31.34 -15.81 0.19
N GLY A 193 30.07 -15.97 -0.21
CA GLY A 193 29.63 -17.22 -0.87
C GLY A 193 28.31 -17.86 -0.47
N GLU A 194 27.57 -17.43 0.56
CA GLU A 194 26.64 -18.38 1.19
C GLU A 194 25.14 -18.05 1.21
N GLU A 195 24.70 -16.87 0.80
CA GLU A 195 23.26 -16.65 0.64
C GLU A 195 23.00 -15.49 -0.31
N VAL A 196 22.35 -15.79 -1.43
CA VAL A 196 21.82 -14.79 -2.36
C VAL A 196 20.31 -14.90 -2.32
N PHE A 197 19.64 -13.81 -1.97
CA PHE A 197 18.24 -13.66 -2.34
C PHE A 197 18.10 -12.50 -3.32
N SER A 198 17.16 -12.65 -4.24
CA SER A 198 16.77 -11.61 -5.19
C SER A 198 15.28 -11.39 -5.12
N LEU A 199 14.91 -10.12 -4.97
CA LEU A 199 13.56 -9.61 -5.16
C LEU A 199 13.50 -8.91 -6.52
N VAL A 200 12.44 -9.19 -7.27
CA VAL A 200 12.16 -8.55 -8.57
C VAL A 200 10.72 -8.03 -8.56
N SER A 201 10.53 -6.84 -9.14
CA SER A 201 9.24 -6.19 -9.33
C SER A 201 8.79 -6.40 -10.77
N GLU A 202 7.80 -7.26 -10.97
CA GLU A 202 7.35 -7.67 -12.31
C GLU A 202 5.85 -7.92 -12.34
N THR A 203 5.26 -7.84 -13.53
CA THR A 203 3.84 -8.15 -13.74
C THR A 203 3.72 -9.59 -14.20
N ARG A 204 3.12 -10.45 -13.37
CA ARG A 204 2.76 -11.82 -13.73
C ARG A 204 1.26 -12.03 -13.52
N ALA A 205 0.61 -12.68 -14.48
CA ALA A 205 -0.78 -13.08 -14.32
C ALA A 205 -0.91 -14.08 -13.15
N ARG A 206 -1.96 -13.92 -12.33
CA ARG A 206 -2.28 -14.84 -11.25
C ARG A 206 -3.73 -15.25 -11.32
N VAL A 207 -3.99 -16.50 -10.99
CA VAL A 207 -5.34 -17.04 -10.89
C VAL A 207 -6.12 -16.25 -9.84
N GLY A 208 -7.31 -15.79 -10.23
CA GLY A 208 -8.25 -15.15 -9.33
C GLY A 208 -7.86 -13.77 -8.84
N VAL A 209 -6.90 -13.09 -9.46
CA VAL A 209 -6.57 -11.69 -9.16
C VAL A 209 -6.75 -10.85 -10.41
N THR A 210 -7.47 -9.73 -10.30
CA THR A 210 -7.51 -8.72 -11.35
C THR A 210 -6.09 -8.21 -11.59
N ALA A 211 -5.64 -8.21 -12.85
CA ALA A 211 -4.28 -7.79 -13.19
C ALA A 211 -4.00 -6.40 -12.60
N SER A 212 -3.17 -6.36 -11.57
CA SER A 212 -2.63 -5.14 -10.98
C SER A 212 -1.21 -4.92 -11.52
N GLY A 213 -0.63 -3.77 -11.19
CA GLY A 213 0.72 -3.40 -11.59
C GLY A 213 1.81 -4.39 -11.14
N PRO A 214 3.09 -4.03 -11.28
CA PRO A 214 4.16 -4.92 -10.91
C PRO A 214 4.13 -5.27 -9.42
N GLU A 215 4.40 -6.53 -9.10
CA GLU A 215 4.45 -7.05 -7.74
C GLU A 215 5.86 -7.53 -7.40
N TRP A 216 6.24 -7.41 -6.14
CA TRP A 216 7.51 -7.92 -5.66
C TRP A 216 7.45 -9.44 -5.48
N ARG A 217 8.43 -10.13 -6.04
CA ARG A 217 8.59 -11.58 -5.97
C ARG A 217 10.01 -11.93 -5.61
N PHE A 218 10.18 -13.00 -4.84
CA PHE A 218 11.45 -13.68 -4.75
C PHE A 218 11.69 -14.46 -6.03
N GLU A 219 12.89 -14.33 -6.59
CA GLU A 219 13.38 -15.15 -7.70
C GLU A 219 14.38 -16.19 -7.20
N ALA A 220 15.21 -15.82 -6.22
CA ALA A 220 16.11 -16.72 -5.52
C ALA A 220 15.99 -16.52 -3.99
N PRO A 221 16.12 -17.60 -3.18
CA PRO A 221 16.31 -19.00 -3.59
C PRO A 221 15.01 -19.72 -4.03
N PHE A 222 13.85 -19.06 -3.91
CA PHE A 222 12.55 -19.62 -4.26
C PHE A 222 11.77 -18.66 -5.15
N ASP A 223 11.04 -19.17 -6.14
CA ASP A 223 10.06 -18.38 -6.88
C ASP A 223 8.75 -18.30 -6.08
N THR A 224 8.54 -17.18 -5.39
CA THR A 224 7.35 -16.96 -4.56
C THR A 224 7.04 -15.47 -4.40
N LEU A 225 5.80 -15.16 -4.01
CA LEU A 225 5.38 -13.78 -3.77
C LEU A 225 6.05 -13.20 -2.52
N ALA A 226 6.45 -11.94 -2.62
CA ALA A 226 6.71 -11.12 -1.45
C ALA A 226 5.40 -10.53 -0.91
N ASP A 227 5.43 -10.06 0.32
CA ASP A 227 4.30 -9.39 0.97
C ASP A 227 4.06 -8.03 0.32
N ALA A 228 2.81 -7.79 -0.10
CA ALA A 228 2.42 -6.64 -0.90
C ALA A 228 2.55 -5.30 -0.16
N GLU A 229 2.69 -5.31 1.16
CA GLU A 229 2.87 -4.11 1.98
C GLU A 229 4.32 -3.99 2.48
N SER A 230 4.87 -5.10 2.99
CA SER A 230 6.19 -5.12 3.61
C SER A 230 7.33 -4.94 2.61
N ALA A 231 7.22 -5.53 1.41
CA ALA A 231 8.27 -5.43 0.40
C ALA A 231 8.41 -4.01 -0.20
N PRO A 232 7.34 -3.34 -0.67
CA PRO A 232 7.44 -1.95 -1.11
C PRO A 232 7.98 -1.02 -0.02
N LYS A 233 7.53 -1.21 1.23
CA LYS A 233 8.04 -0.42 2.36
C LYS A 233 9.55 -0.62 2.58
N ALA A 234 10.02 -1.86 2.57
CA ALA A 234 11.45 -2.15 2.74
C ALA A 234 12.31 -1.54 1.61
N VAL A 235 11.80 -1.55 0.37
CA VAL A 235 12.46 -0.92 -0.78
C VAL A 235 12.46 0.61 -0.67
N ALA A 236 11.35 1.20 -0.21
CA ALA A 236 11.26 2.63 0.05
C ALA A 236 12.22 3.06 1.18
N ASP A 237 12.29 2.31 2.28
CA ASP A 237 13.21 2.57 3.39
C ASP A 237 14.68 2.47 2.91
N LEU A 238 14.98 1.48 2.07
CA LEU A 238 16.32 1.28 1.50
C LEU A 238 16.73 2.42 0.55
N THR A 239 15.86 2.82 -0.38
CA THR A 239 16.12 3.92 -1.33
C THR A 239 16.14 5.29 -0.65
N ASN A 240 15.57 5.42 0.55
CA ASN A 240 15.65 6.61 1.39
C ASN A 240 16.77 6.56 2.44
N LEU A 241 17.63 5.53 2.42
CA LEU A 241 18.78 5.42 3.31
C LEU A 241 19.69 6.65 3.18
N ARG A 242 20.12 7.19 4.32
CA ARG A 242 20.94 8.40 4.38
C ARG A 242 22.34 8.15 4.91
N VAL A 243 23.29 8.91 4.36
CA VAL A 243 24.64 9.02 4.90
C VAL A 243 24.61 9.90 6.15
N LEU A 244 25.00 9.34 7.30
CA LEU A 244 25.09 10.06 8.57
C LEU A 244 26.34 10.94 8.63
N ARG A 245 27.50 10.37 8.29
CA ARG A 245 28.80 11.05 8.26
C ARG A 245 29.80 10.28 7.41
N PHE A 246 30.78 10.99 6.85
CA PHE A 246 31.94 10.39 6.19
C PHE A 246 33.03 10.06 7.19
N VAL A 247 33.86 9.07 6.84
CA VAL A 247 34.97 8.63 7.68
C VAL A 247 36.25 8.55 6.87
N ASN A 248 37.34 9.01 7.47
CA ASN A 248 38.68 8.81 6.94
C ASN A 248 39.28 7.57 7.63
N ALA A 249 39.07 6.42 7.02
CA ALA A 249 39.53 5.12 7.51
C ALA A 249 39.83 4.21 6.31
N THR A 250 40.45 3.06 6.56
CA THR A 250 40.70 2.03 5.55
C THR A 250 39.55 1.00 5.52
N GLU A 251 39.43 0.30 4.39
CA GLU A 251 38.45 -0.79 4.25
C GLU A 251 38.72 -1.96 5.20
N ALA A 252 39.96 -2.16 5.63
CA ALA A 252 40.33 -3.16 6.62
C ALA A 252 39.82 -2.82 8.02
N GLU A 253 40.02 -1.56 8.45
CA GLU A 253 39.55 -1.06 9.76
C GLU A 253 38.03 -1.13 9.86
N THR A 254 37.34 -0.70 8.80
CA THR A 254 35.86 -0.68 8.73
C THR A 254 35.24 -2.06 8.46
N GLY A 255 36.04 -3.04 8.03
CA GLY A 255 35.56 -4.36 7.63
C GLY A 255 34.86 -4.40 6.27
N LEU A 256 35.06 -3.39 5.43
CA LEU A 256 34.51 -3.32 4.08
C LEU A 256 35.33 -4.14 3.05
N ALA A 257 36.56 -4.52 3.39
CA ALA A 257 37.36 -5.44 2.57
C ALA A 257 36.71 -6.84 2.47
N ASN A 258 35.95 -7.24 3.50
CA ASN A 258 35.14 -8.46 3.54
C ASN A 258 33.75 -8.08 4.08
N PRO A 259 32.88 -7.50 3.24
CA PRO A 259 31.63 -6.93 3.70
C PRO A 259 30.71 -8.02 4.25
N VAL A 260 30.05 -7.72 5.37
CA VAL A 260 29.09 -8.63 6.02
C VAL A 260 27.83 -8.77 5.17
N LEU A 261 27.42 -7.68 4.50
CA LEU A 261 26.26 -7.63 3.64
C LEU A 261 26.57 -6.79 2.39
N ARG A 262 26.18 -7.29 1.23
CA ARG A 262 26.17 -6.53 -0.03
C ARG A 262 24.74 -6.45 -0.53
N ILE A 263 24.17 -5.25 -0.58
CA ILE A 263 22.81 -5.00 -1.08
C ILE A 263 22.93 -4.24 -2.40
N ALA A 264 22.47 -4.84 -3.50
CA ALA A 264 22.42 -4.17 -4.80
C ALA A 264 20.98 -3.89 -5.21
N ILE A 265 20.71 -2.64 -5.58
CA ILE A 265 19.43 -2.17 -6.12
C ILE A 265 19.62 -1.92 -7.61
N GLU A 266 18.68 -2.41 -8.39
CA GLU A 266 18.57 -2.15 -9.82
C GLU A 266 17.34 -1.29 -10.08
N GLY A 267 17.58 -0.13 -10.69
CA GLY A 267 16.54 0.75 -11.22
C GLY A 267 16.37 0.59 -12.72
N SER A 268 15.62 1.50 -13.35
CA SER A 268 15.38 1.49 -14.81
C SER A 268 16.64 1.71 -15.66
N ALA A 269 17.57 2.54 -15.18
CA ALA A 269 18.74 2.98 -15.96
C ALA A 269 20.09 2.65 -15.31
N ARG A 270 20.09 2.16 -14.06
CA ARG A 270 21.32 2.02 -13.27
C ARG A 270 21.19 0.94 -12.21
N ARG A 271 22.34 0.42 -11.80
CA ARG A 271 22.49 -0.49 -10.67
C ARG A 271 23.48 0.11 -9.68
N GLN A 272 23.18 0.03 -8.38
CA GLN A 272 24.08 0.49 -7.32
C GLN A 272 24.16 -0.57 -6.23
N ALA A 273 25.37 -0.84 -5.74
CA ALA A 273 25.61 -1.80 -4.67
C ALA A 273 26.17 -1.11 -3.43
N LEU A 274 25.53 -1.33 -2.29
CA LEU A 274 25.96 -0.91 -0.96
C LEU A 274 26.65 -2.08 -0.26
N LEU A 275 27.89 -1.84 0.19
CA LEU A 275 28.67 -2.75 1.02
C LEU A 275 28.55 -2.31 2.47
N LEU A 276 28.25 -3.23 3.38
CA LEU A 276 28.17 -2.99 4.82
C LEU A 276 29.29 -3.71 5.56
N GLY A 277 29.98 -2.96 6.42
CA GLY A 277 31.07 -3.44 7.26
C GLY A 277 30.64 -3.70 8.70
N LYS A 278 31.62 -3.54 9.61
CA LYS A 278 31.46 -3.70 11.05
C LYS A 278 30.56 -2.60 11.66
N PRO A 279 30.01 -2.81 12.87
CA PRO A 279 29.41 -1.74 13.66
C PRO A 279 30.33 -0.53 13.78
N ALA A 280 29.79 0.68 13.61
CA ALA A 280 30.51 1.94 13.73
C ALA A 280 30.52 2.50 15.16
N ASN A 281 29.81 1.85 16.08
CA ASN A 281 29.78 2.15 17.51
C ASN A 281 29.46 0.89 18.34
N GLU A 282 29.63 0.99 19.66
CA GLU A 282 29.41 -0.13 20.59
C GLU A 282 27.95 -0.60 20.65
N LYS A 283 26.99 0.33 20.44
CA LYS A 283 25.55 0.02 20.43
C LYS A 283 25.13 -0.83 19.24
N GLY A 284 25.88 -0.79 18.14
CA GLY A 284 25.55 -1.52 16.92
C GLY A 284 24.38 -0.94 16.10
N ASP A 285 23.88 0.26 16.45
CA ASP A 285 22.83 0.97 15.72
C ASP A 285 23.38 1.75 14.51
N GLN A 286 24.70 1.84 14.36
CA GLN A 286 25.38 2.43 13.20
C GLN A 286 26.34 1.43 12.57
N ARG A 287 26.50 1.49 11.25
CA ARG A 287 27.42 0.63 10.50
C ARG A 287 28.25 1.42 9.50
N PHE A 288 29.49 0.98 9.31
CA PHE A 288 30.32 1.45 8.21
C PHE A 288 29.78 0.93 6.89
N ALA A 289 29.80 1.77 5.87
CA ALA A 289 29.27 1.49 4.55
C ALA A 289 30.05 2.20 3.44
N LYS A 290 29.92 1.66 2.23
CA LYS A 290 30.50 2.19 0.99
C LYS A 290 29.64 1.76 -0.20
N LEU A 291 29.53 2.61 -1.22
CA LEU A 291 29.01 2.15 -2.52
C LEU A 291 30.14 1.48 -3.31
N GLU A 292 29.88 0.33 -3.93
CA GLU A 292 30.90 -0.46 -4.65
C GLU A 292 31.70 0.38 -5.66
N ASP A 293 31.03 1.26 -6.40
CA ASP A 293 31.62 2.16 -7.41
C ASP A 293 32.05 3.54 -6.86
N ASN A 294 32.10 3.73 -5.53
CA ASN A 294 32.55 4.99 -4.91
C ASN A 294 33.55 4.72 -3.78
N VAL A 295 34.70 5.39 -3.82
CA VAL A 295 35.77 5.26 -2.81
C VAL A 295 35.41 5.82 -1.42
N ALA A 296 34.40 6.70 -1.31
CA ALA A 296 34.07 7.35 -0.07
C ALA A 296 33.48 6.37 0.97
N LEU A 297 34.08 6.36 2.17
CA LEU A 297 33.59 5.58 3.30
C LEU A 297 32.69 6.44 4.18
N PHE A 298 31.59 5.86 4.63
CA PHE A 298 30.60 6.57 5.44
C PHE A 298 29.91 5.67 6.45
N VAL A 299 29.08 6.27 7.29
CA VAL A 299 28.27 5.59 8.30
C VAL A 299 26.79 5.73 7.97
N VAL A 300 26.03 4.65 8.15
CA VAL A 300 24.59 4.56 7.96
C VAL A 300 23.90 4.04 9.22
N ASP A 301 22.60 4.29 9.30
CA ASP A 301 21.71 3.72 10.32
C ASP A 301 21.53 2.21 10.09
N ALA A 302 21.86 1.39 11.09
CA ALA A 302 21.74 -0.07 11.00
C ALA A 302 20.29 -0.57 11.11
N PRO A 303 19.41 0.01 11.96
CA PRO A 303 17.98 -0.35 11.98
C PRO A 303 17.30 -0.30 10.62
N ALA A 304 17.58 0.72 9.79
CA ALA A 304 17.06 0.83 8.42
C ALA A 304 17.41 -0.37 7.51
N LEU A 305 18.44 -1.16 7.87
CA LEU A 305 18.98 -2.28 7.10
C LEU A 305 18.67 -3.64 7.73
N GLN A 306 17.99 -3.65 8.89
CA GLN A 306 17.70 -4.87 9.64
C GLN A 306 16.78 -5.82 8.86
N THR A 307 15.79 -5.28 8.14
CA THR A 307 14.89 -6.08 7.29
C THR A 307 15.66 -6.88 6.25
N TRP A 308 16.65 -6.27 5.60
CA TRP A 308 17.48 -6.90 4.58
C TRP A 308 18.43 -7.96 5.15
N SER A 309 18.78 -7.84 6.43
CA SER A 309 19.54 -8.86 7.17
C SER A 309 18.72 -10.13 7.47
N LEU A 310 17.39 -10.12 7.29
CA LEU A 310 16.49 -11.27 7.44
C LEU A 310 15.32 -11.20 6.44
N ALA A 311 15.61 -10.92 5.16
CA ALA A 311 14.57 -10.52 4.22
C ALA A 311 13.54 -11.61 3.92
N VAL A 312 13.96 -12.86 3.72
CA VAL A 312 13.03 -13.96 3.39
C VAL A 312 11.91 -14.08 4.44
N PRO A 313 12.19 -14.34 5.74
CA PRO A 313 11.11 -14.45 6.74
C PRO A 313 10.36 -13.14 7.01
N ARG A 314 10.90 -11.97 6.62
CA ARG A 314 10.25 -10.67 6.85
C ARG A 314 9.42 -10.16 5.68
N LEU A 315 9.75 -10.60 4.46
CA LEU A 315 9.16 -10.09 3.23
C LEU A 315 8.42 -11.18 2.44
N LEU A 316 8.47 -12.45 2.84
CA LEU A 316 7.59 -13.48 2.27
C LEU A 316 6.12 -13.09 2.44
N SER A 317 5.31 -13.37 1.43
CA SER A 317 3.89 -13.09 1.50
C SER A 317 3.26 -13.74 2.73
N SER A 318 2.63 -12.92 3.56
CA SER A 318 1.85 -13.40 4.71
C SER A 318 0.54 -14.07 4.29
N ARG A 319 0.16 -13.97 3.01
CA ARG A 319 -1.12 -14.48 2.49
C ARG A 319 -0.90 -15.92 1.99
N PRO A 320 -1.58 -16.94 2.54
CA PRO A 320 -1.50 -18.30 2.01
C PRO A 320 -2.01 -18.39 0.56
N ALA A 321 -2.91 -17.48 0.20
CA ALA A 321 -3.33 -17.20 -1.16
C ALA A 321 -3.83 -15.77 -1.28
N ALA A 322 -3.57 -15.16 -2.44
CA ALA A 322 -4.12 -13.87 -2.83
C ALA A 322 -5.10 -14.08 -3.99
N PHE A 323 -6.36 -13.71 -3.79
CA PHE A 323 -7.40 -13.71 -4.81
C PHE A 323 -8.43 -12.63 -4.47
N ASP A 324 -9.14 -12.14 -5.49
CA ASP A 324 -10.22 -11.19 -5.37
C ASP A 324 -11.53 -11.95 -5.19
N ALA A 325 -12.14 -11.86 -3.99
CA ALA A 325 -13.40 -12.55 -3.68
C ALA A 325 -14.52 -12.31 -4.71
N PRO A 326 -14.71 -11.11 -5.31
CA PRO A 326 -15.72 -10.89 -6.34
C PRO A 326 -15.47 -11.65 -7.66
N LEU A 327 -14.26 -12.14 -7.92
CA LEU A 327 -13.95 -12.93 -9.12
C LEU A 327 -14.33 -14.40 -9.00
N VAL A 328 -14.59 -14.90 -7.78
CA VAL A 328 -14.92 -16.31 -7.54
C VAL A 328 -16.27 -16.62 -8.21
N THR A 329 -16.27 -17.60 -9.10
CA THR A 329 -17.46 -18.10 -9.82
C THR A 329 -18.03 -19.38 -9.23
N GLY A 330 -17.26 -20.06 -8.38
CA GLY A 330 -17.66 -21.29 -7.71
C GLY A 330 -16.64 -21.68 -6.67
N PHE A 331 -17.03 -22.51 -5.70
CA PHE A 331 -16.07 -23.15 -4.82
C PHE A 331 -16.57 -24.52 -4.34
N THR A 332 -15.63 -25.39 -4.02
CA THR A 332 -15.91 -26.73 -3.47
C THR A 332 -15.17 -26.89 -2.14
N LEU A 333 -15.94 -27.15 -1.08
CA LEU A 333 -15.44 -27.52 0.24
C LEU A 333 -15.31 -29.03 0.33
N SER A 334 -14.24 -29.53 0.92
CA SER A 334 -14.04 -30.94 1.21
C SER A 334 -13.52 -31.14 2.63
N HIS A 335 -14.22 -32.00 3.37
CA HIS A 335 -13.90 -32.30 4.77
C HIS A 335 -14.35 -33.73 5.10
N GLU A 336 -13.45 -34.53 5.68
CA GLU A 336 -13.72 -35.92 6.10
C GLU A 336 -14.35 -36.79 5.00
N GLY A 337 -13.85 -36.68 3.77
CA GLY A 337 -14.33 -37.45 2.61
C GLY A 337 -15.68 -36.99 2.03
N ARG A 338 -16.35 -36.00 2.64
CA ARG A 338 -17.54 -35.35 2.09
C ARG A 338 -17.16 -34.07 1.35
N SER A 339 -17.98 -33.69 0.37
CA SER A 339 -17.76 -32.46 -0.39
C SER A 339 -19.05 -31.70 -0.69
N LEU A 340 -18.98 -30.37 -0.72
CA LEU A 340 -20.09 -29.49 -1.08
C LEU A 340 -19.60 -28.46 -2.10
N THR A 341 -20.30 -28.34 -3.22
CA THR A 341 -20.02 -27.36 -4.25
C THR A 341 -21.06 -26.25 -4.22
N LEU A 342 -20.60 -25.01 -4.30
CA LEU A 342 -21.42 -23.82 -4.51
C LEU A 342 -21.00 -23.16 -5.81
N ARG A 343 -21.96 -22.71 -6.60
CA ARG A 343 -21.71 -22.05 -7.87
C ARG A 343 -22.44 -20.72 -7.95
N ARG A 344 -21.74 -19.72 -8.46
CA ARG A 344 -22.31 -18.42 -8.74
C ARG A 344 -23.13 -18.50 -10.02
N LEU A 345 -24.33 -17.94 -9.96
CA LEU A 345 -25.17 -17.68 -11.11
C LEU A 345 -25.10 -16.18 -11.38
N ASP A 346 -24.59 -15.83 -12.56
CA ASP A 346 -24.61 -14.44 -13.03
C ASP A 346 -26.07 -14.10 -13.40
N ALA A 347 -26.81 -13.51 -12.47
CA ALA A 347 -28.17 -13.06 -12.75
C ALA A 347 -28.13 -11.64 -13.35
N GLY A 348 -28.71 -11.46 -14.54
CA GLY A 348 -29.01 -10.12 -15.05
C GLY A 348 -29.93 -9.35 -14.08
N ALA A 349 -29.88 -8.01 -14.10
CA ALA A 349 -30.69 -7.03 -13.35
C ALA A 349 -30.92 -7.20 -11.82
N GLY A 350 -30.66 -8.36 -11.21
CA GLY A 350 -30.99 -8.72 -9.82
C GLY A 350 -29.80 -9.06 -8.93
N GLY A 351 -28.57 -8.85 -9.42
CA GLY A 351 -27.33 -9.08 -8.67
C GLY A 351 -26.89 -10.53 -8.58
N THR A 352 -25.77 -10.78 -7.91
CA THR A 352 -25.16 -12.12 -7.79
C THR A 352 -26.05 -13.08 -7.00
N ARG A 353 -26.37 -14.25 -7.57
CA ARG A 353 -27.01 -15.36 -6.85
C ARG A 353 -26.05 -16.54 -6.71
N TRP A 354 -26.23 -17.33 -5.66
CA TRP A 354 -25.43 -18.53 -5.41
C TRP A 354 -26.33 -19.74 -5.32
N GLU A 355 -25.94 -20.83 -5.98
CA GLU A 355 -26.67 -22.08 -6.01
C GLU A 355 -25.80 -23.21 -5.46
N ILE A 356 -26.43 -24.15 -4.77
CA ILE A 356 -25.89 -25.44 -4.38
C ILE A 356 -26.42 -26.46 -5.39
N PRO A 357 -25.66 -26.79 -6.45
CA PRO A 357 -26.09 -27.75 -7.46
C PRO A 357 -25.96 -29.19 -6.95
N VAL A 358 -26.70 -30.10 -7.57
CA VAL A 358 -26.49 -31.55 -7.41
C VAL A 358 -25.44 -31.98 -8.41
N VAL A 359 -24.24 -32.31 -7.94
CA VAL A 359 -23.12 -32.76 -8.76
C VAL A 359 -22.56 -34.08 -8.24
N PRO A 360 -22.00 -34.95 -9.10
CA PRO A 360 -21.41 -36.21 -8.66
C PRO A 360 -20.36 -36.01 -7.56
N GLY A 361 -20.47 -36.77 -6.47
CA GLY A 361 -19.54 -36.69 -5.33
C GLY A 361 -19.84 -35.58 -4.31
N SER A 362 -20.84 -34.71 -4.57
CA SER A 362 -21.32 -33.75 -3.58
C SER A 362 -22.36 -34.38 -2.64
N THR A 363 -22.43 -33.86 -1.41
CA THR A 363 -23.48 -34.14 -0.41
C THR A 363 -24.85 -33.58 -0.78
N ALA A 364 -24.92 -32.65 -1.74
CA ALA A 364 -26.17 -32.05 -2.19
C ALA A 364 -27.05 -33.08 -2.92
N THR A 365 -28.21 -33.40 -2.35
CA THR A 365 -29.22 -34.28 -2.96
C THR A 365 -30.28 -33.52 -3.75
N LYS A 366 -30.38 -32.20 -3.53
CA LYS A 366 -31.30 -31.29 -4.20
C LYS A 366 -30.63 -29.96 -4.47
N ARG A 367 -31.09 -29.29 -5.52
CA ARG A 367 -30.69 -27.93 -5.86
C ARG A 367 -31.27 -26.94 -4.84
N ARG A 368 -30.44 -26.03 -4.34
CA ARG A 368 -30.82 -25.01 -3.35
C ARG A 368 -30.19 -23.67 -3.68
N GLU A 369 -30.83 -22.57 -3.29
CA GLU A 369 -30.19 -21.25 -3.26
C GLU A 369 -29.38 -21.11 -1.97
N ALA A 370 -28.18 -20.55 -2.07
CA ALA A 370 -27.30 -20.29 -0.94
C ALA A 370 -27.41 -18.85 -0.45
N ASP A 371 -27.22 -18.64 0.84
CA ASP A 371 -27.20 -17.33 1.46
C ASP A 371 -26.03 -16.50 0.90
N ARG A 372 -26.37 -15.52 0.07
CA ARG A 372 -25.39 -14.63 -0.58
C ARG A 372 -24.52 -13.88 0.42
N THR A 373 -25.09 -13.47 1.56
CA THR A 373 -24.36 -12.71 2.59
C THR A 373 -23.34 -13.60 3.27
N GLN A 374 -23.73 -14.83 3.62
CA GLN A 374 -22.84 -15.83 4.21
C GLN A 374 -21.70 -16.21 3.26
N VAL A 375 -22.02 -16.51 2.00
CA VAL A 375 -21.01 -16.81 0.96
C VAL A 375 -20.06 -15.63 0.75
N GLY A 376 -20.60 -14.41 0.65
CA GLY A 376 -19.80 -13.20 0.49
C GLY A 376 -18.81 -12.98 1.65
N ARG A 377 -19.29 -13.11 2.89
CA ARG A 377 -18.44 -13.00 4.09
C ARG A 377 -17.37 -14.10 4.12
N PHE A 378 -17.74 -15.34 3.85
CA PHE A 378 -16.80 -16.46 3.81
C PHE A 378 -15.65 -16.21 2.83
N LEU A 379 -15.96 -15.80 1.59
CA LEU A 379 -14.94 -15.52 0.57
C LEU A 379 -14.08 -14.31 0.93
N GLN A 380 -14.68 -13.27 1.55
CA GLN A 380 -13.95 -12.10 2.04
C GLN A 380 -12.97 -12.49 3.15
N ASP A 381 -13.44 -13.16 4.20
CA ASP A 381 -12.63 -13.61 5.33
C ASP A 381 -11.50 -14.56 4.87
N LEU A 382 -11.79 -15.44 3.91
CA LEU A 382 -10.80 -16.31 3.29
C LEU A 382 -9.73 -15.53 2.52
N SER A 383 -10.12 -14.54 1.70
CA SER A 383 -9.16 -13.68 0.96
C SER A 383 -8.32 -12.79 1.89
N ALA A 384 -8.86 -12.51 3.08
CA ALA A 384 -8.22 -11.71 4.11
C ALA A 384 -7.29 -12.53 5.02
N LEU A 385 -7.26 -13.87 4.92
CA LEU A 385 -6.39 -14.70 5.74
C LEU A 385 -4.93 -14.27 5.63
N ARG A 386 -4.27 -14.14 6.79
CA ARG A 386 -2.84 -13.83 6.92
C ARG A 386 -2.19 -14.78 7.92
N ALA A 387 -0.90 -15.00 7.74
CA ALA A 387 -0.05 -15.57 8.76
C ALA A 387 -0.13 -14.71 10.02
N ILE A 388 -0.26 -15.36 11.19
CA ILE A 388 -0.14 -14.66 12.47
C ILE A 388 1.27 -14.09 12.61
N VAL A 389 1.39 -12.99 13.35
CA VAL A 389 2.68 -12.39 13.66
C VAL A 389 3.04 -12.75 15.09
N ARG A 390 4.11 -13.52 15.28
CA ARG A 390 4.65 -13.77 16.62
C ARG A 390 5.72 -12.72 16.97
N PRO A 391 5.72 -12.22 18.22
CA PRO A 391 6.82 -11.38 18.70
C PRO A 391 8.11 -12.21 18.70
N VAL A 392 9.17 -11.65 18.14
CA VAL A 392 10.50 -12.27 18.19
C VAL A 392 11.03 -12.13 19.63
N SER A 393 11.68 -13.16 20.17
CA SER A 393 12.25 -13.14 21.53
C SER A 393 13.38 -12.11 21.75
N ALA A 394 13.82 -11.42 20.70
CA ALA A 394 14.84 -10.36 20.78
C ALA A 394 14.17 -9.00 21.04
N PRO A 395 14.66 -8.20 22.01
CA PRO A 395 14.09 -6.89 22.29
C PRO A 395 14.23 -5.97 21.06
N ALA A 396 13.12 -5.32 20.70
CA ALA A 396 12.97 -4.32 19.63
C ALA A 396 12.89 -4.80 18.16
N ALA A 397 12.86 -6.11 17.86
CA ALA A 397 12.60 -6.56 16.49
C ALA A 397 11.10 -6.59 16.17
N PRO A 398 10.64 -6.01 15.04
CA PRO A 398 9.25 -6.20 14.62
C PRO A 398 8.98 -7.69 14.42
N GLY A 399 7.81 -8.13 14.87
CA GLY A 399 7.34 -9.50 14.69
C GLY A 399 7.38 -9.90 13.21
N SER A 400 7.60 -11.19 12.94
CA SER A 400 7.62 -11.71 11.57
C SER A 400 6.37 -12.56 11.35
N PRO A 401 5.77 -12.53 10.14
CA PRO A 401 4.70 -13.44 9.81
C PRO A 401 5.20 -14.88 9.92
N GLU A 402 4.41 -15.75 10.56
CA GLU A 402 4.68 -17.18 10.68
C GLU A 402 4.41 -17.89 9.35
N VAL A 403 5.35 -17.74 8.42
CA VAL A 403 5.38 -18.42 7.13
C VAL A 403 6.46 -19.49 7.18
N LEU A 404 6.06 -20.74 6.93
CA LEU A 404 6.88 -21.92 7.13
C LEU A 404 7.19 -22.58 5.79
N LEU A 405 8.44 -23.01 5.61
CA LEU A 405 8.80 -23.91 4.52
C LEU A 405 8.08 -25.24 4.74
N LEU A 406 7.36 -25.73 3.72
CA LEU A 406 6.63 -26.99 3.83
C LEU A 406 7.58 -28.19 3.76
N PRO A 407 7.37 -29.24 4.57
CA PRO A 407 8.10 -30.50 4.43
C PRO A 407 7.75 -31.21 3.11
N SER A 408 8.57 -32.18 2.73
CA SER A 408 8.31 -33.07 1.59
C SER A 408 8.18 -34.51 2.09
N PRO A 409 6.99 -35.14 2.02
CA PRO A 409 5.72 -34.60 1.51
C PRO A 409 5.08 -33.55 2.45
N PRO A 410 4.18 -32.68 1.93
CA PRO A 410 3.48 -31.68 2.75
C PRO A 410 2.53 -32.35 3.77
N PRO A 411 2.16 -31.65 4.86
CA PRO A 411 1.29 -32.19 5.90
C PRO A 411 -0.10 -32.54 5.36
N GLU A 412 -0.68 -33.64 5.86
CA GLU A 412 -2.00 -34.10 5.41
C GLU A 412 -3.10 -33.05 5.69
N PRO A 413 -3.89 -32.65 4.68
CA PRO A 413 -4.92 -31.63 4.86
C PRO A 413 -6.15 -32.20 5.57
N ARG A 414 -6.64 -31.46 6.57
CA ARG A 414 -7.93 -31.69 7.24
C ARG A 414 -9.11 -31.16 6.45
N GLN A 415 -8.88 -30.07 5.72
CA GLN A 415 -9.83 -29.48 4.80
C GLN A 415 -9.13 -29.14 3.49
N LYS A 416 -9.89 -29.25 2.41
CA LYS A 416 -9.51 -28.81 1.07
C LYS A 416 -10.58 -27.89 0.54
N LEU A 417 -10.16 -26.77 -0.03
CA LEU A 417 -11.02 -25.79 -0.65
C LEU A 417 -10.54 -25.54 -2.08
N GLU A 418 -11.42 -25.74 -3.05
CA GLU A 418 -11.16 -25.41 -4.45
C GLU A 418 -11.98 -24.18 -4.82
N LEU A 419 -11.32 -23.10 -5.23
CA LEU A 419 -11.93 -21.87 -5.72
C LEU A 419 -11.87 -21.86 -7.26
N GLU A 420 -12.98 -21.52 -7.90
CA GLU A 420 -13.11 -21.44 -9.36
C GLU A 420 -13.19 -19.98 -9.82
N PHE A 421 -12.48 -19.67 -10.91
CA PHE A 421 -12.41 -18.35 -11.54
C PHE A 421 -12.62 -18.50 -13.06
N GLY A 422 -13.83 -18.88 -13.47
CA GLY A 422 -14.11 -19.26 -14.85
C GLY A 422 -13.42 -20.59 -15.21
N ASN A 423 -12.36 -20.53 -16.01
CA ASN A 423 -11.60 -21.73 -16.42
C ASN A 423 -10.44 -22.07 -15.48
N ASP A 424 -10.03 -21.12 -14.63
CA ASP A 424 -8.93 -21.31 -13.70
C ASP A 424 -9.40 -21.78 -12.33
N ARG A 425 -8.51 -22.47 -11.60
CA ARG A 425 -8.78 -22.97 -10.25
C ARG A 425 -7.62 -22.69 -9.32
N LEU A 426 -7.95 -22.36 -8.07
CA LEU A 426 -7.01 -22.23 -6.97
C LEU A 426 -7.39 -23.21 -5.87
N THR A 427 -6.48 -24.09 -5.47
CA THR A 427 -6.71 -25.06 -4.40
C THR A 427 -5.98 -24.62 -3.14
N LEU A 428 -6.71 -24.47 -2.04
CA LEU A 428 -6.17 -24.21 -0.70
C LEU A 428 -6.32 -25.47 0.16
N LEU A 429 -5.26 -25.79 0.87
CA LEU A 429 -5.13 -26.93 1.76
C LEU A 429 -4.93 -26.42 3.19
N ILE A 430 -5.68 -26.98 4.12
CA ILE A 430 -5.71 -26.56 5.52
C ILE A 430 -5.37 -27.78 6.36
N ALA A 431 -4.23 -27.73 7.04
CA ALA A 431 -3.71 -28.79 7.88
C ALA A 431 -3.61 -28.35 9.35
N ASP A 432 -3.36 -29.30 10.24
CA ASP A 432 -3.10 -29.00 11.65
C ASP A 432 -1.84 -28.14 11.78
N ALA A 433 -1.91 -27.17 12.70
CA ALA A 433 -0.76 -26.32 13.01
C ALA A 433 0.38 -27.13 13.65
N PRO A 434 1.65 -26.90 13.26
CA PRO A 434 2.78 -27.49 13.97
C PRO A 434 2.87 -26.98 15.41
N ALA A 435 3.44 -27.79 16.30
CA ALA A 435 3.60 -27.43 17.71
C ALA A 435 4.59 -26.26 17.92
N PRO A 436 4.34 -25.33 18.86
CA PRO A 436 3.16 -25.23 19.71
C PRO A 436 1.97 -24.65 18.93
N GLY A 437 0.92 -25.47 18.78
CA GLY A 437 -0.34 -25.10 18.15
C GLY A 437 -1.26 -24.41 19.15
N GLY A 438 -2.02 -23.43 18.68
CA GLY A 438 -3.08 -22.77 19.44
C GLY A 438 -4.46 -23.21 18.97
N ALA A 439 -5.47 -23.06 19.83
CA ALA A 439 -6.87 -23.22 19.41
C ALA A 439 -7.16 -22.26 18.25
N GLY A 440 -7.84 -22.74 17.20
CA GLY A 440 -8.14 -21.94 16.01
C GLY A 440 -6.99 -21.76 15.00
N LEU A 441 -5.74 -22.07 15.36
CA LEU A 441 -4.60 -21.97 14.43
C LEU A 441 -4.54 -23.16 13.49
N ARG A 442 -4.32 -22.90 12.20
CA ARG A 442 -4.13 -23.91 11.15
C ARG A 442 -3.01 -23.52 10.20
N LEU A 443 -2.33 -24.52 9.65
CA LEU A 443 -1.40 -24.32 8.55
C LEU A 443 -2.18 -24.28 7.24
N VAL A 444 -2.18 -23.13 6.56
CA VAL A 444 -2.90 -22.92 5.31
C VAL A 444 -1.89 -22.73 4.19
N TYR A 445 -2.06 -23.44 3.08
CA TYR A 445 -1.15 -23.34 1.94
C TYR A 445 -1.89 -23.62 0.63
N ALA A 446 -1.46 -22.96 -0.46
CA ALA A 446 -1.93 -23.30 -1.79
C ALA A 446 -1.32 -24.64 -2.23
N LYS A 447 -2.05 -25.38 -3.07
CA LYS A 447 -1.53 -26.60 -3.71
C LYS A 447 -0.23 -26.25 -4.47
N ASP A 448 0.78 -27.10 -4.34
CA ASP A 448 2.11 -26.97 -4.95
C ASP A 448 2.95 -25.78 -4.45
N ALA A 449 2.47 -25.02 -3.45
CA ALA A 449 3.26 -23.97 -2.82
C ALA A 449 4.47 -24.54 -2.07
N LYS A 450 5.56 -23.78 -2.01
CA LYS A 450 6.73 -24.10 -1.18
C LYS A 450 6.53 -23.73 0.29
N PHE A 451 5.66 -22.76 0.55
CA PHE A 451 5.44 -22.17 1.87
C PHE A 451 3.98 -22.32 2.29
N GLY A 452 3.76 -22.44 3.60
CA GLY A 452 2.45 -22.34 4.23
C GLY A 452 2.43 -21.24 5.28
N ALA A 453 1.27 -20.62 5.47
CA ALA A 453 1.04 -19.60 6.48
C ALA A 453 0.33 -20.22 7.69
N LEU A 454 0.80 -19.92 8.89
CA LEU A 454 0.07 -20.25 10.10
C LEU A 454 -1.02 -19.21 10.35
N CYS A 455 -2.28 -19.53 10.07
CA CYS A 455 -3.40 -18.60 10.14
C CYS A 455 -4.31 -18.90 11.33
N ASP A 456 -4.90 -17.86 11.91
CA ASP A 456 -6.11 -18.01 12.73
C ASP A 456 -7.31 -18.18 11.81
N VAL A 457 -7.96 -19.34 11.88
CA VAL A 457 -9.15 -19.65 11.08
C VAL A 457 -10.41 -19.71 11.93
N SER A 458 -10.40 -19.17 13.15
CA SER A 458 -11.52 -19.28 14.09
C SER A 458 -12.84 -18.75 13.51
N LEU A 459 -12.80 -17.66 12.73
CA LEU A 459 -13.98 -17.10 12.07
C LEU A 459 -14.50 -17.99 10.93
N LEU A 460 -13.62 -18.77 10.30
CA LEU A 460 -13.93 -19.65 9.17
C LEU A 460 -14.24 -21.09 9.62
N ALA A 461 -13.82 -21.48 10.82
CA ALA A 461 -13.78 -22.87 11.26
C ALA A 461 -15.12 -23.60 11.12
N ALA A 462 -16.22 -22.94 11.49
CA ALA A 462 -17.56 -23.50 11.38
C ALA A 462 -18.01 -23.69 9.92
N LEU A 463 -17.61 -22.81 9.00
CA LEU A 463 -17.97 -22.89 7.59
C LEU A 463 -17.05 -23.82 6.80
N LEU A 464 -15.78 -23.92 7.17
CA LEU A 464 -14.81 -24.82 6.53
C LEU A 464 -15.17 -26.30 6.70
N THR A 465 -15.85 -26.64 7.79
CA THR A 465 -16.34 -28.02 8.04
C THR A 465 -17.78 -28.21 7.58
N GLN A 466 -18.46 -27.14 7.16
CA GLN A 466 -19.85 -27.19 6.74
C GLN A 466 -19.95 -27.69 5.30
N VAL A 467 -20.00 -29.02 5.17
CA VAL A 467 -20.23 -29.71 3.89
C VAL A 467 -21.68 -30.14 3.71
N GLU A 468 -22.60 -29.72 4.60
CA GLU A 468 -24.04 -29.98 4.43
C GLU A 468 -24.74 -28.78 3.75
N PRO A 469 -25.59 -29.02 2.73
CA PRO A 469 -26.31 -27.95 2.02
C PRO A 469 -27.10 -27.00 2.93
N GLN A 470 -27.70 -27.53 4.00
CA GLN A 470 -28.52 -26.80 4.97
C GLN A 470 -27.76 -25.66 5.66
N GLY A 471 -26.45 -25.82 5.83
CA GLY A 471 -25.59 -24.83 6.47
C GLY A 471 -25.34 -23.58 5.63
N TRP A 472 -25.48 -23.70 4.31
CA TRP A 472 -25.25 -22.63 3.32
C TRP A 472 -26.53 -22.10 2.68
N ARG A 473 -27.65 -22.80 2.89
CA ARG A 473 -28.94 -22.48 2.28
C ARG A 473 -29.43 -21.09 2.69
N ASP A 474 -30.03 -20.37 1.73
CA ASP A 474 -30.68 -19.08 1.98
C ASP A 474 -31.73 -19.19 3.10
N ARG A 475 -31.60 -18.29 4.07
CA ARG A 475 -32.46 -18.21 5.25
C ARG A 475 -33.83 -17.63 4.92
N ALA A 476 -33.98 -16.92 3.80
CA ALA A 476 -35.28 -16.50 3.31
C ALA A 476 -36.03 -17.72 2.73
N VAL A 477 -36.97 -18.28 3.50
CA VAL A 477 -37.79 -19.42 3.06
C VAL A 477 -38.86 -18.95 2.08
N MET A 478 -39.48 -17.80 2.36
CA MET A 478 -40.51 -17.22 1.49
C MET A 478 -40.65 -15.73 1.74
N GLN A 479 -40.89 -14.95 0.68
CA GLN A 479 -41.17 -13.53 0.77
C GLN A 479 -42.26 -13.15 -0.23
N LEU A 480 -43.33 -12.50 0.25
CA LEU A 480 -44.40 -12.04 -0.63
C LEU A 480 -43.91 -10.92 -1.56
N PRO A 481 -44.32 -10.92 -2.85
CA PRO A 481 -44.06 -9.81 -3.75
C PRO A 481 -44.66 -8.49 -3.25
N GLN A 482 -44.11 -7.37 -3.73
CA GLN A 482 -44.61 -6.04 -3.37
C GLN A 482 -46.10 -5.90 -3.73
N GLY A 483 -46.93 -5.48 -2.76
CA GLY A 483 -48.36 -5.30 -2.93
C GLY A 483 -49.20 -6.58 -2.75
N ALA A 484 -48.59 -7.76 -2.61
CA ALA A 484 -49.27 -8.96 -2.16
C ALA A 484 -49.46 -8.93 -0.63
N LYS A 485 -50.47 -9.64 -0.14
CA LYS A 485 -50.79 -9.72 1.29
C LYS A 485 -51.35 -11.09 1.66
N VAL A 486 -51.17 -11.49 2.91
CA VAL A 486 -51.88 -12.64 3.46
C VAL A 486 -53.35 -12.26 3.64
N SER A 487 -54.27 -13.00 3.01
CA SER A 487 -55.72 -12.80 3.08
C SER A 487 -56.44 -13.81 3.98
N GLY A 488 -55.80 -14.92 4.33
CA GLY A 488 -56.41 -15.97 5.14
C GLY A 488 -55.40 -16.77 5.96
N LEU A 489 -55.82 -17.24 7.13
CA LEU A 489 -55.04 -18.06 8.04
C LEU A 489 -55.94 -19.13 8.64
N ARG A 490 -55.48 -20.37 8.69
CA ARG A 490 -56.18 -21.49 9.34
C ARG A 490 -55.19 -22.38 10.07
N LEU A 491 -55.36 -22.51 11.39
CA LEU A 491 -54.55 -23.35 12.27
C LEU A 491 -55.33 -24.59 12.69
N THR A 492 -54.74 -25.77 12.48
CA THR A 492 -55.39 -27.08 12.72
C THR A 492 -54.48 -27.98 13.54
N ASP A 493 -55.03 -28.73 14.50
CA ASP A 493 -54.34 -29.85 15.16
C ASP A 493 -54.41 -31.09 14.24
N ARG A 494 -53.26 -31.71 13.97
CA ARG A 494 -53.17 -32.82 13.03
C ARG A 494 -53.55 -34.17 13.64
N ALA A 495 -53.59 -34.30 14.96
CA ALA A 495 -53.94 -35.56 15.61
C ALA A 495 -55.43 -35.90 15.42
N ASP A 496 -56.31 -34.92 15.52
CA ASP A 496 -57.77 -35.08 15.41
C ASP A 496 -58.41 -34.26 14.28
N GLY A 497 -57.62 -33.45 13.55
CA GLY A 497 -58.09 -32.57 12.48
C GLY A 497 -58.85 -31.34 12.98
N LYS A 498 -58.82 -31.05 14.28
CA LYS A 498 -59.58 -29.95 14.88
C LYS A 498 -59.02 -28.60 14.48
N VAL A 499 -59.88 -27.72 13.95
CA VAL A 499 -59.53 -26.33 13.67
C VAL A 499 -59.42 -25.57 15.00
N LEU A 500 -58.21 -25.12 15.31
CA LEU A 500 -57.91 -24.37 16.54
C LEU A 500 -58.17 -22.87 16.38
N GLY A 501 -58.08 -22.37 15.15
CA GLY A 501 -58.44 -21.00 14.81
C GLY A 501 -58.44 -20.77 13.31
N GLU A 502 -59.24 -19.81 12.86
CA GLU A 502 -59.33 -19.40 11.47
C GLU A 502 -59.63 -17.90 11.40
N ALA A 503 -58.97 -17.22 10.47
CA ALA A 503 -59.15 -15.78 10.24
C ALA A 503 -59.06 -15.41 8.76
N ARG A 504 -59.82 -14.39 8.36
CA ARG A 504 -59.85 -13.86 6.99
C ARG A 504 -59.78 -12.34 6.99
N LEU A 505 -59.06 -11.80 6.02
CA LEU A 505 -58.95 -10.37 5.79
C LEU A 505 -60.13 -9.89 4.94
N ALA A 506 -60.93 -8.98 5.48
CA ALA A 506 -62.03 -8.37 4.76
C ALA A 506 -61.52 -7.29 3.77
N PRO A 507 -62.30 -6.92 2.74
CA PRO A 507 -61.91 -5.91 1.75
C PRO A 507 -61.58 -4.53 2.35
N ASN A 508 -62.20 -4.20 3.48
CA ASN A 508 -61.95 -2.97 4.26
C ASN A 508 -60.62 -2.99 5.04
N GLY A 509 -59.83 -4.06 4.95
CA GLY A 509 -58.55 -4.22 5.65
C GLY A 509 -58.67 -4.71 7.10
N SER A 510 -59.87 -5.00 7.61
CA SER A 510 -60.05 -5.57 8.95
C SER A 510 -59.95 -7.10 8.94
N TRP A 511 -59.25 -7.67 9.92
CA TRP A 511 -59.23 -9.11 10.16
C TRP A 511 -60.47 -9.53 10.93
N THR A 512 -61.16 -10.56 10.45
CA THR A 512 -62.21 -11.27 11.19
C THR A 512 -61.70 -12.67 11.49
N GLY A 513 -61.63 -13.02 12.77
CA GLY A 513 -61.01 -14.27 13.21
C GLY A 513 -61.75 -14.92 14.37
N SER A 514 -61.49 -16.21 14.56
CA SER A 514 -62.15 -17.08 15.53
C SER A 514 -61.16 -18.05 16.18
N GLY A 515 -61.54 -18.59 17.34
CA GLY A 515 -60.70 -19.51 18.10
C GLY A 515 -59.41 -18.82 18.56
N ARG A 516 -58.27 -19.49 18.36
CA ARG A 516 -56.95 -18.95 18.73
C ARG A 516 -56.44 -17.85 17.80
N LEU A 517 -57.08 -17.62 16.66
CA LEU A 517 -56.71 -16.56 15.71
C LEU A 517 -57.73 -15.41 15.77
N ASP A 518 -57.74 -14.64 16.86
CA ASP A 518 -58.51 -13.39 16.93
C ASP A 518 -57.98 -12.33 15.95
N ALA A 519 -58.71 -11.21 15.78
CA ALA A 519 -58.35 -10.18 14.80
C ALA A 519 -56.94 -9.60 14.99
N ALA A 520 -56.52 -9.36 16.24
CA ALA A 520 -55.22 -8.77 16.54
C ALA A 520 -54.06 -9.77 16.32
N THR A 521 -54.29 -11.03 16.66
CA THR A 521 -53.31 -12.10 16.53
C THR A 521 -53.20 -12.58 15.09
N ALA A 522 -54.32 -12.69 14.38
CA ALA A 522 -54.34 -12.96 12.94
C ALA A 522 -53.54 -11.91 12.16
N ARG A 523 -53.66 -10.62 12.51
CA ARG A 523 -52.84 -9.56 11.90
C ARG A 523 -51.34 -9.80 12.12
N ARG A 524 -50.91 -10.07 13.35
CA ARG A 524 -49.50 -10.33 13.68
C ARG A 524 -48.96 -11.58 12.99
N VAL A 525 -49.75 -12.66 12.95
CA VAL A 525 -49.39 -13.89 12.23
C VAL A 525 -49.30 -13.63 10.73
N ALA A 526 -50.25 -12.88 10.15
CA ALA A 526 -50.22 -12.53 8.73
C ALA A 526 -48.98 -11.72 8.37
N GLU A 527 -48.62 -10.72 9.18
CA GLU A 527 -47.37 -9.95 9.05
C GLU A 527 -46.14 -10.87 9.19
N ALA A 528 -46.17 -11.82 10.14
CA ALA A 528 -45.10 -12.79 10.34
C ALA A 528 -44.96 -13.80 9.19
N MET A 529 -46.05 -14.16 8.50
CA MET A 529 -46.07 -15.13 7.40
C MET A 529 -45.96 -14.51 6.01
N ALA A 530 -45.99 -13.17 5.91
CA ALA A 530 -45.71 -12.43 4.70
C ALA A 530 -44.24 -12.56 4.27
N GLU A 531 -43.35 -12.78 5.23
CA GLU A 531 -41.94 -13.10 5.02
C GLU A 531 -41.55 -14.19 6.02
N VAL A 532 -41.08 -15.34 5.57
CA VAL A 532 -40.70 -16.45 6.44
C VAL A 532 -39.19 -16.60 6.36
N THR A 533 -38.53 -16.45 7.51
CA THR A 533 -37.08 -16.52 7.63
C THR A 533 -36.70 -17.59 8.64
N ALA A 534 -35.71 -18.41 8.29
CA ALA A 534 -35.12 -19.41 9.15
C ALA A 534 -33.95 -18.83 9.95
N THR A 535 -33.81 -19.19 11.24
CA THR A 535 -32.55 -19.04 11.97
C THR A 535 -31.53 -20.06 11.47
N GLU A 536 -31.95 -21.32 11.35
CA GLU A 536 -31.14 -22.41 10.82
C GLU A 536 -32.00 -23.47 10.14
N PHE A 537 -31.38 -24.21 9.22
CA PHE A 537 -31.87 -25.50 8.74
C PHE A 537 -31.09 -26.58 9.51
N PRO A 538 -31.66 -27.22 10.53
CA PRO A 538 -30.95 -28.17 11.36
C PRO A 538 -30.54 -29.41 10.53
N THR A 539 -29.26 -29.78 10.63
CA THR A 539 -28.74 -31.04 10.08
C THR A 539 -28.88 -32.21 11.05
N ARG A 540 -29.08 -31.89 12.33
CA ARG A 540 -29.43 -32.85 13.39
C ARG A 540 -30.94 -33.03 13.45
N ASP A 541 -31.37 -34.24 13.80
CA ASP A 541 -32.77 -34.44 14.16
C ASP A 541 -33.09 -33.67 15.45
N LEU A 542 -34.07 -32.77 15.36
CA LEU A 542 -34.59 -32.01 16.49
C LEU A 542 -35.90 -32.60 17.05
N GLY A 543 -36.26 -33.81 16.62
CA GLY A 543 -37.52 -34.47 16.98
C GLY A 543 -38.59 -34.25 15.91
N ALA A 544 -38.26 -34.47 14.63
CA ALA A 544 -39.17 -34.34 13.48
C ALA A 544 -40.40 -35.29 13.49
N GLY A 545 -40.66 -35.98 14.61
CA GLY A 545 -41.65 -37.04 14.75
C GLY A 545 -43.10 -36.58 14.85
N ASP A 546 -43.38 -35.46 15.53
CA ASP A 546 -44.76 -35.03 15.78
C ASP A 546 -45.00 -33.63 15.22
N TRP A 547 -45.14 -33.52 13.90
CA TRP A 547 -45.75 -32.36 13.24
C TRP A 547 -47.20 -32.22 13.71
N LYS A 548 -47.38 -31.65 14.90
CA LYS A 548 -48.64 -31.65 15.65
C LYS A 548 -49.64 -30.65 15.08
N TYR A 549 -49.18 -29.58 14.44
CA TYR A 549 -50.05 -28.53 13.93
C TYR A 549 -49.82 -28.27 12.44
N GLU A 550 -50.88 -27.86 11.75
CA GLU A 550 -50.88 -27.39 10.37
C GLU A 550 -51.35 -25.93 10.35
N LEU A 551 -50.54 -25.03 9.80
CA LEU A 551 -50.91 -23.65 9.51
C LEU A 551 -51.04 -23.46 8.00
N ARG A 552 -52.27 -23.27 7.53
CA ARG A 552 -52.56 -22.92 6.14
C ARG A 552 -52.66 -21.40 6.01
N VAL A 553 -51.95 -20.86 5.04
CA VAL A 553 -51.84 -19.43 4.75
C VAL A 553 -52.38 -19.20 3.34
N THR A 554 -53.34 -18.29 3.20
CA THR A 554 -53.86 -17.84 1.91
C THR A 554 -53.23 -16.51 1.58
N ASP A 555 -52.54 -16.44 0.46
CA ASP A 555 -51.93 -15.21 -0.06
C ASP A 555 -52.77 -14.66 -1.20
N GLN A 556 -52.97 -13.36 -1.18
CA GLN A 556 -53.63 -12.61 -2.24
C GLN A 556 -52.58 -11.79 -2.98
N ALA A 557 -52.48 -12.01 -4.29
CA ALA A 557 -51.61 -11.22 -5.17
C ALA A 557 -52.07 -9.75 -5.24
N ALA A 558 -51.15 -8.85 -5.59
CA ALA A 558 -51.49 -7.46 -5.86
C ALA A 558 -52.57 -7.37 -6.95
N ALA A 559 -53.59 -6.52 -6.76
CA ALA A 559 -54.67 -6.37 -7.72
C ALA A 559 -54.16 -5.71 -9.02
N GLY A 560 -54.04 -6.51 -10.08
CA GLY A 560 -53.87 -6.04 -11.46
C GLY A 560 -55.19 -6.04 -12.23
N ALA A 561 -55.15 -5.72 -13.52
CA ALA A 561 -56.34 -5.62 -14.39
C ALA A 561 -57.15 -6.93 -14.53
N GLY A 562 -56.63 -8.07 -14.06
CA GLY A 562 -57.28 -9.40 -14.12
C GLY A 562 -57.91 -9.90 -12.82
N GLY A 563 -57.97 -9.08 -11.76
CA GLY A 563 -58.45 -9.50 -10.42
C GLY A 563 -57.35 -10.15 -9.57
N ALA A 564 -57.54 -10.13 -8.25
CA ALA A 564 -56.55 -10.63 -7.29
C ALA A 564 -56.63 -12.17 -7.17
N ALA A 565 -55.61 -12.87 -7.66
CA ALA A 565 -55.50 -14.32 -7.52
C ALA A 565 -55.10 -14.70 -6.07
N GLU A 566 -55.72 -15.75 -5.52
CA GLU A 566 -55.34 -16.34 -4.24
C GLU A 566 -54.47 -17.59 -4.46
N SER A 567 -53.45 -17.77 -3.62
CA SER A 567 -52.61 -18.97 -3.57
C SER A 567 -52.51 -19.49 -2.13
N LEU A 568 -52.28 -20.79 -1.97
CA LEU A 568 -52.24 -21.43 -0.66
C LEU A 568 -50.83 -21.95 -0.37
N ARG A 569 -50.35 -21.66 0.84
CA ARG A 569 -49.14 -22.26 1.43
C ARG A 569 -49.52 -23.01 2.70
N THR A 570 -48.86 -24.13 2.95
CA THR A 570 -49.11 -24.96 4.14
C THR A 570 -47.81 -25.15 4.89
N TYR A 571 -47.81 -24.84 6.18
CA TYR A 571 -46.68 -25.05 7.07
C TYR A 571 -47.05 -26.08 8.14
N LEU A 572 -46.16 -27.05 8.32
CA LEU A 572 -46.21 -28.03 9.39
C LEU A 572 -45.41 -27.49 10.57
N LEU A 573 -46.00 -27.46 11.74
CA LEU A 573 -45.39 -26.95 12.97
C LEU A 573 -45.25 -28.08 13.98
N ALA A 574 -44.06 -28.24 14.53
CA ALA A 574 -43.84 -29.15 15.66
C ALA A 574 -44.38 -28.54 16.96
N ALA A 575 -44.37 -29.32 18.04
CA ALA A 575 -44.51 -28.75 19.37
C ALA A 575 -43.34 -27.77 19.67
N PRO A 576 -43.57 -26.65 20.37
CA PRO A 576 -42.50 -25.71 20.73
C PRO A 576 -41.36 -26.36 21.50
N ILE A 577 -40.12 -26.03 21.15
CA ILE A 577 -38.89 -26.56 21.77
C ILE A 577 -38.32 -25.45 22.68
N GLY A 578 -39.04 -25.17 23.77
CA GLY A 578 -38.76 -24.03 24.65
C GLY A 578 -39.45 -22.74 24.20
N ALA A 579 -39.10 -21.62 24.82
CA ALA A 579 -39.86 -20.37 24.70
C ALA A 579 -39.75 -19.67 23.33
N HIS A 580 -38.66 -19.90 22.58
CA HIS A 580 -38.32 -19.13 21.38
C HIS A 580 -38.02 -19.99 20.15
N ASN A 581 -38.08 -21.32 20.28
CA ASN A 581 -37.73 -22.22 19.18
C ASN A 581 -38.96 -22.96 18.70
N LEU A 582 -39.31 -22.70 17.43
CA LEU A 582 -40.37 -23.41 16.74
C LEU A 582 -39.80 -24.05 15.49
N LEU A 583 -39.88 -25.38 15.42
CA LEU A 583 -39.52 -26.14 14.22
C LEU A 583 -40.70 -26.11 13.25
N VAL A 584 -40.41 -25.67 12.02
CA VAL A 584 -41.39 -25.48 10.95
C VAL A 584 -40.91 -26.21 9.70
N ARG A 585 -41.83 -26.72 8.89
CA ARG A 585 -41.55 -27.21 7.54
C ARG A 585 -42.63 -26.70 6.58
N ASP A 586 -42.22 -26.09 5.49
CA ASP A 586 -43.14 -25.80 4.37
C ASP A 586 -43.49 -27.13 3.70
N ASP A 587 -44.77 -27.42 3.47
CA ASP A 587 -45.19 -28.68 2.83
C ASP A 587 -44.66 -28.83 1.40
N ALA A 588 -44.38 -27.72 0.72
CA ALA A 588 -43.74 -27.71 -0.60
C ALA A 588 -42.22 -27.95 -0.55
N ASP A 589 -41.63 -28.00 0.65
CA ASP A 589 -40.21 -28.21 0.88
C ASP A 589 -39.93 -29.36 1.83
N THR A 590 -38.82 -30.06 1.64
CA THR A 590 -38.46 -31.20 2.47
C THR A 590 -37.67 -30.83 3.71
N ASP A 591 -37.05 -29.65 3.74
CA ASP A 591 -36.17 -29.27 4.85
C ASP A 591 -36.98 -28.57 5.94
N ALA A 592 -36.91 -29.10 7.15
CA ALA A 592 -37.38 -28.40 8.33
C ALA A 592 -36.42 -27.24 8.67
N PHE A 593 -36.93 -26.21 9.32
CA PHE A 593 -36.16 -25.05 9.76
C PHE A 593 -36.63 -24.55 11.12
N LEU A 594 -35.70 -23.97 11.88
CA LEU A 594 -36.07 -23.20 13.07
C LEU A 594 -36.48 -21.80 12.62
N LEU A 595 -37.72 -21.42 12.95
CA LEU A 595 -38.23 -20.09 12.67
C LEU A 595 -37.47 -19.03 13.49
N VAL A 596 -37.22 -17.87 12.90
CA VAL A 596 -36.58 -16.74 13.61
C VAL A 596 -37.36 -16.40 14.90
N PRO A 597 -36.67 -16.22 16.06
CA PRO A 597 -37.31 -16.04 17.37
C PRO A 597 -38.47 -15.04 17.39
N ILE A 598 -38.29 -13.86 16.79
CA ILE A 598 -39.32 -12.81 16.75
C ILE A 598 -40.63 -13.31 16.11
N ARG A 599 -40.55 -14.19 15.11
CA ARG A 599 -41.72 -14.79 14.45
C ARG A 599 -42.22 -16.02 15.22
N ALA A 600 -41.30 -16.80 15.81
CA ALA A 600 -41.66 -17.93 16.67
C ALA A 600 -42.47 -17.49 17.89
N ASP A 601 -42.11 -16.38 18.53
CA ASP A 601 -42.79 -15.81 19.70
C ASP A 601 -44.24 -15.40 19.42
N ILE A 602 -44.58 -15.16 18.15
CA ILE A 602 -45.96 -14.88 17.71
C ILE A 602 -46.77 -16.18 17.60
N LEU A 603 -46.15 -17.27 17.14
CA LEU A 603 -46.81 -18.54 16.87
C LEU A 603 -46.88 -19.45 18.10
N ILE A 604 -45.83 -19.50 18.93
CA ILE A 604 -45.72 -20.41 20.08
C ILE A 604 -46.93 -20.29 21.04
N PRO A 605 -47.41 -19.10 21.44
CA PRO A 605 -48.58 -18.96 22.31
C PRO A 605 -49.84 -19.60 21.71
N LEU A 606 -49.98 -19.61 20.38
CA LEU A 606 -51.12 -20.23 19.68
C LEU A 606 -51.09 -21.75 19.76
N LEU A 607 -49.91 -22.35 19.88
CA LEU A 607 -49.73 -23.79 19.95
C LEU A 607 -49.91 -24.28 21.39
N GLU A 608 -49.49 -23.49 22.37
CA GLU A 608 -49.53 -23.82 23.81
C GLU A 608 -50.81 -23.41 24.55
N ALA A 609 -51.71 -22.62 23.94
CA ALA A 609 -52.96 -22.11 24.54
C ALA A 609 -54.02 -23.17 24.96
N GLY A 610 -53.62 -24.41 25.23
CA GLY A 610 -54.45 -25.47 25.80
C GLY A 610 -53.69 -26.47 26.66
N LYS A 611 -52.51 -26.09 27.17
CA LYS A 611 -51.88 -26.74 28.33
C LYS A 611 -52.41 -26.14 29.63
#